data_AF-A0A1Q6XCR5-F1
#
_entry.id   AF-A0A1Q6XCR5-F1
#
_cell.length_a   1.000
_cell.length_b   1.000
_cell.length_c   1.000
_cell.angle_alpha   90.00
_cell.angle_beta   90.00
_cell.angle_gamma   90.00
#
_symmetry.space_group_name_H-M   'P 1'
#
loop_
_entity.id
_entity.type
_entity.pdbx_description
1 polymer ?
#
loop_
_entity_poly.entity_id
_entity_poly.type
_entity_poly.pdbx_seq_one_letter_code
_entity_poly.pdbx_strand_id
1 'polypeptide(L)' 'MSAEWDACGTYLEEDFMGKLDGKIALITGGNSGIGLATAKRFVQEGAYVFITGRTQSKLDEAVKQVGFGSAVRTD' A
#
# COMPACT_ATOMS: atom_id res chain seq x y z
N MET A 1 39.57 -23.16 17.22
CA MET A 1 38.58 -22.38 17.99
C MET A 1 38.14 -21.26 17.07
N SER A 2 37.21 -21.58 16.17
CA SER A 2 35.79 -21.12 16.20
C SER A 2 35.74 -19.62 15.84
N ALA A 3 35.81 -19.26 14.56
CA ALA A 3 34.68 -19.22 13.61
C ALA A 3 33.52 -18.36 14.14
N GLU A 4 33.33 -17.16 13.58
CA GLU A 4 32.07 -16.37 13.63
C GLU A 4 32.12 -15.14 12.68
N TRP A 5 32.62 -15.32 11.44
CA TRP A 5 32.56 -14.28 10.39
C TRP A 5 31.53 -14.58 9.29
N ASP A 6 30.73 -15.64 9.45
CA ASP A 6 29.75 -16.13 8.47
C ASP A 6 28.33 -15.57 8.74
N ALA A 7 28.16 -14.26 8.57
CA ALA A 7 26.83 -13.68 8.35
C ALA A 7 26.88 -12.53 7.35
N CYS A 8 27.32 -12.86 6.14
CA CYS A 8 26.91 -12.15 4.94
C CYS A 8 25.45 -12.55 4.62
N GLY A 9 24.54 -11.57 4.56
CA GLY A 9 23.09 -11.72 4.33
C GLY A 9 22.32 -11.59 5.64
N THR A 10 21.47 -10.58 5.88
CA THR A 10 20.35 -10.11 5.03
C THR A 10 19.99 -8.62 5.26
N TYR A 11 20.87 -7.81 5.83
CA TYR A 11 20.56 -6.40 6.19
C TYR A 11 20.30 -5.44 5.01
N LEU A 12 20.30 -5.92 3.76
CA LEU A 12 19.97 -5.12 2.58
C LEU A 12 18.59 -5.44 2.00
N GLU A 13 17.90 -6.47 2.51
CA GLU A 13 16.54 -6.81 2.03
C GLU A 13 15.47 -5.98 2.73
N GLU A 14 15.64 -5.63 4.01
CA GLU A 14 14.65 -4.81 4.74
C GLU A 14 14.61 -3.34 4.31
N ASP A 15 15.74 -2.75 3.89
CA ASP A 15 15.80 -1.32 3.53
C ASP A 15 15.28 -1.00 2.12
N PHE A 16 15.13 -2.00 1.24
CA PHE A 16 14.64 -1.82 -0.13
C PHE A 16 13.13 -2.04 -0.27
N MET A 17 12.49 -2.66 0.73
CA MET A 17 11.05 -2.87 0.78
C MET A 17 10.39 -1.67 1.45
N GLY A 18 9.37 -1.09 0.81
CA GLY A 18 8.62 0.03 1.39
C GLY A 18 8.04 -0.35 2.76
N LYS A 19 7.76 0.64 3.61
CA LYS A 19 7.35 0.39 5.01
C LYS A 19 6.09 -0.48 5.15
N LEU A 20 5.31 -0.62 4.09
CA LEU A 20 4.06 -1.36 4.04
C LEU A 20 4.12 -2.53 3.06
N ASP A 21 5.31 -2.99 2.72
CA ASP A 21 5.46 -4.04 1.73
C ASP A 21 4.81 -5.35 2.20
N GLY A 22 4.10 -5.98 1.26
CA GLY A 22 3.28 -7.17 1.51
C GLY A 22 2.10 -6.94 2.45
N LYS A 23 1.78 -5.70 2.86
CA LYS A 23 0.63 -5.41 3.73
C LYS A 23 -0.63 -5.13 2.92
N ILE A 24 -1.77 -5.39 3.56
CA ILE A 24 -3.10 -5.04 3.05
C ILE A 24 -3.66 -3.92 3.92
N ALA A 25 -4.15 -2.84 3.31
CA ALA A 25 -4.72 -1.71 4.01
C ALA A 25 -6.14 -1.36 3.54
N LEU A 26 -7.04 -1.12 4.50
CA LEU A 26 -8.39 -0.61 4.24
C LEU A 26 -8.41 0.91 4.49
N ILE A 27 -8.81 1.68 3.48
CA ILE A 27 -8.84 3.14 3.52
C ILE A 27 -10.28 3.62 3.33
N THR A 28 -10.87 4.08 4.42
CA THR A 28 -12.22 4.65 4.42
C THR A 28 -12.22 6.05 3.82
N GLY A 29 -13.12 6.33 2.88
CA GLY A 29 -13.16 7.63 2.20
C GLY A 29 -11.95 7.88 1.29
N GLY A 30 -11.29 6.81 0.82
CA GLY A 30 -10.09 6.91 -0.01
C GLY A 30 -10.33 7.34 -1.47
N ASN A 31 -11.57 7.70 -1.83
CA ASN A 31 -11.93 8.10 -3.19
C ASN A 31 -11.70 9.60 -3.50
N SER A 32 -11.19 10.39 -2.53
CA SER A 32 -10.87 11.81 -2.72
C SER A 32 -9.95 12.35 -1.61
N GLY A 33 -9.45 13.58 -1.80
CA GLY A 33 -8.75 14.36 -0.77
C GLY A 33 -7.60 13.61 -0.10
N ILE A 34 -7.57 13.67 1.23
CA ILE A 34 -6.51 13.05 2.05
C ILE A 34 -6.51 11.53 1.88
N GLY A 35 -7.68 10.88 1.89
CA GLY A 35 -7.76 9.42 1.76
C GLY A 35 -7.18 8.91 0.44
N LEU A 36 -7.40 9.64 -0.67
CA LEU A 36 -6.78 9.31 -1.96
C LEU A 36 -5.25 9.50 -1.94
N ALA A 37 -4.76 10.57 -1.32
CA ALA A 37 -3.33 10.79 -1.16
C ALA A 37 -2.67 9.69 -0.31
N THR A 38 -3.34 9.27 0.77
CA THR A 38 -2.93 8.14 1.60
C THR A 38 -2.88 6.84 0.81
N ALA A 39 -3.90 6.54 0.00
CA ALA A 39 -3.94 5.33 -0.82
C ALA A 39 -2.77 5.27 -1.81
N LYS A 40 -2.46 6.38 -2.48
CA LYS A 40 -1.29 6.48 -3.36
C LYS A 40 0.02 6.24 -2.61
N ARG A 41 0.18 6.86 -1.43
CA ARG A 41 1.39 6.66 -0.63
C ARG A 41 1.53 5.22 -0.16
N PHE A 42 0.42 4.58 0.23
CA PHE A 42 0.45 3.21 0.73
C PHE A 42 0.88 2.22 -0.37
N VAL A 43 0.39 2.40 -1.59
CA VAL A 43 0.84 1.62 -2.75
C VAL A 43 2.32 1.85 -3.06
N GLN A 44 2.81 3.09 -2.97
CA GLN A 44 4.23 3.39 -3.13
C GLN A 44 5.13 2.70 -2.10
N GLU A 45 4.58 2.42 -0.91
CA GLU A 45 5.27 1.70 0.16
C GLU A 45 5.05 0.17 0.07
N GLY A 46 4.45 -0.35 -1.02
CA GLY A 46 4.28 -1.78 -1.28
C GLY A 46 2.96 -2.38 -0.77
N ALA A 47 2.03 -1.58 -0.26
CA ALA A 47 0.75 -2.09 0.22
C ALA A 47 -0.23 -2.38 -0.93
N TYR A 48 -1.04 -3.42 -0.77
CA TYR A 48 -2.29 -3.55 -1.49
C TYR A 48 -3.40 -2.79 -0.74
N VAL A 49 -4.13 -1.90 -1.42
CA VAL A 49 -5.15 -1.06 -0.77
C VAL A 49 -6.57 -1.41 -1.20
N PHE A 50 -7.49 -1.38 -0.22
CA PHE A 50 -8.93 -1.35 -0.43
C PHE A 50 -9.44 0.06 -0.13
N ILE A 51 -10.08 0.69 -1.10
CA ILE A 51 -10.58 2.06 -1.00
C ILE A 51 -12.09 2.02 -0.89
N THR A 52 -12.66 2.71 0.10
CA THR A 52 -14.13 2.77 0.26
C THR A 52 -14.72 4.15 -0.01
N GLY A 53 -15.98 4.17 -0.45
CA GLY A 53 -16.73 5.40 -0.70
C GLY A 53 -18.15 5.13 -1.23
N ARG A 54 -18.99 6.16 -1.26
CA ARG A 54 -20.42 6.02 -1.67
C ARG A 54 -20.66 6.17 -3.17
N THR A 55 -19.79 6.91 -3.86
CA THR A 55 -19.99 7.27 -5.27
C THR A 55 -19.11 6.40 -6.16
N GLN A 56 -19.72 5.52 -6.96
CA GLN A 56 -19.01 4.57 -7.81
C GLN A 56 -18.06 5.25 -8.81
N SER A 57 -18.50 6.30 -9.51
CA SER A 57 -17.65 6.99 -10.49
C SER A 57 -16.36 7.54 -9.86
N LYS A 58 -16.44 8.10 -8.65
CA LYS A 58 -15.26 8.56 -7.90
C LYS A 58 -14.35 7.42 -7.45
N LEU A 59 -14.92 6.25 -7.13
CA LEU A 59 -14.15 5.06 -6.80
C LEU A 59 -13.39 4.52 -8.01
N ASP A 60 -14.04 4.46 -9.17
CA ASP A 60 -13.42 4.00 -10.41
C ASP A 60 -12.25 4.91 -10.83
N GLU A 61 -12.44 6.23 -10.69
CA GLU A 61 -11.37 7.21 -10.89
C GLU A 61 -10.23 7.04 -9.89
N ALA A 62 -10.55 6.81 -8.61
CA ALA A 62 -9.55 6.62 -7.57
C ALA A 62 -8.67 5.38 -7.81
N VAL A 63 -9.26 4.24 -8.20
CA VAL A 63 -8.51 3.01 -8.50
C VAL A 63 -7.56 3.23 -9.67
N LYS A 64 -8.00 3.91 -10.73
CA LYS A 64 -7.12 4.27 -11.87
C LYS A 64 -5.94 5.13 -11.43
N GLN A 65 -6.15 6.06 -10.51
CA GLN A 65 -5.10 6.95 -9.99
C GLN A 65 -4.15 6.27 -9.00
N VAL A 66 -4.63 5.26 -8.27
CA VAL A 66 -3.85 4.54 -7.25
C VAL A 66 -3.03 3.41 -7.87
N GLY A 67 -3.52 2.82 -8.97
CA GLY A 67 -2.78 1.87 -9.81
C GLY A 67 -2.76 0.44 -9.25
N PHE A 68 -2.70 0.27 -7.93
CA PHE A 68 -2.66 -1.05 -7.28
C PHE A 68 -3.60 -1.12 -6.08
N GLY A 69 -4.85 -1.51 -6.33
CA GLY A 69 -5.85 -1.65 -5.27
C GLY A 69 -7.25 -1.96 -5.81
N SER A 70 -8.19 -2.16 -4.89
CA SER A 70 -9.61 -2.42 -5.18
C SER A 70 -10.50 -1.34 -4.57
N ALA A 71 -11.63 -1.06 -5.21
CA ALA A 71 -12.67 -0.18 -4.68
C ALA A 71 -13.83 -0.99 -4.08
N VAL A 72 -14.37 -0.51 -2.97
CA VAL A 72 -15.56 -1.05 -2.31
C VAL A 72 -16.57 0.06 -2.12
N ARG A 73 -17.75 -0.09 -2.76
CA ARG A 73 -18.84 0.85 -2.57
C ARG A 73 -19.52 0.59 -1.23
N THR A 74 -19.77 1.65 -0.48
CA THR A 74 -20.42 1.58 0.83
C THR A 74 -21.75 2.33 0.76
N ASP A 75 -22.84 1.62 0.54
CA ASP A 75 -24.22 2.11 0.59
C ASP A 75 -25.22 0.97 0.76
#